data_AF-A0A529Y7P4-F1
#
_entry.id   AF-A0A529Y7P4-F1
#
_cell.length_a   1.000
_cell.length_b   1.000
_cell.length_c   1.000
_cell.angle_alpha   90.00
_cell.angle_beta   90.00
_cell.angle_gamma   90.00
#
_symmetry.space_group_name_H-M   'P 1'
#
loop_
_entity.id
_entity.type
_entity.pdbx_description
1 polymer ?
#
loop_
_entity_poly.entity_id
_entity_poly.type
_entity_poly.pdbx_seq_one_letter_code
_entity_poly.pdbx_strand_id
1 'polypeptide(L)'
;LIPAFALYQRGFMGENLSFLSAAIIVVSSAIYYADTGMKTKENFFKGFPVVWNMVVFTLFVIEPGQWVSFAVVVVAGILTFLPINFIHPVRVVRLRPVNLGMTLLWCAFGALALAQAALAAFYDKIGVLGEQVSDFTKIGITITGLYLACIGGVMQMFPSLGARKP
;
A
#
# COMPACT_ATOMS: atom_id res chain seq x y z
N LEU A 1 1.13 10.91 9.50
CA LEU A 1 1.53 12.28 9.07
C LEU A 1 2.38 12.27 7.81
N ILE A 2 3.53 11.59 7.78
CA ILE A 2 4.42 11.54 6.59
C ILE A 2 3.69 11.24 5.26
N PRO A 3 2.86 10.18 5.13
CA PRO A 3 2.23 9.88 3.84
C PRO A 3 1.17 10.91 3.44
N ALA A 4 0.47 11.49 4.42
CA ALA A 4 -0.50 12.56 4.17
C ALA A 4 0.20 13.84 3.67
N PHE A 5 1.30 14.22 4.31
CA PHE A 5 2.11 15.37 3.89
C PHE A 5 2.72 15.13 2.50
N ALA A 6 3.32 13.96 2.27
CA ALA A 6 3.92 13.62 0.98
C ALA A 6 2.88 13.68 -0.14
N LEU A 7 1.69 13.10 0.08
CA LEU A 7 0.61 13.12 -0.89
C LEU A 7 0.14 14.54 -1.21
N TYR A 8 -0.01 15.37 -0.17
CA TYR A 8 -0.40 16.77 -0.33
C TYR A 8 0.65 17.58 -1.10
N GLN A 9 1.91 17.50 -0.66
CA GLN A 9 3.03 18.24 -1.23
C GLN A 9 3.32 17.86 -2.69
N ARG A 10 3.04 16.60 -3.07
CA ARG A 10 3.26 16.13 -4.43
C ARG A 10 2.40 16.85 -5.46
N GLY A 11 1.23 17.37 -5.07
CA GLY A 11 0.35 18.18 -5.92
C GLY A 11 -0.35 17.44 -7.07
N PHE A 12 -0.07 16.16 -7.32
CA PHE A 12 -0.55 15.46 -8.52
C PHE A 12 -2.07 15.18 -8.54
N MET A 13 -2.76 15.25 -7.40
CA MET A 13 -4.22 15.09 -7.31
C MET A 13 -4.99 16.43 -7.32
N GLY A 14 -4.31 17.57 -7.47
CA GLY A 14 -4.91 18.89 -7.25
C GLY A 14 -5.17 19.19 -5.77
N GLU A 15 -5.29 20.47 -5.43
CA GLU A 15 -5.29 20.96 -4.04
C GLU A 15 -6.43 20.36 -3.19
N ASN A 16 -7.65 20.37 -3.72
CA ASN A 16 -8.85 19.91 -3.00
C ASN A 16 -8.82 18.40 -2.69
N LEU A 17 -8.52 17.55 -3.67
CA LEU A 17 -8.49 16.10 -3.47
C LEU A 17 -7.29 15.66 -2.64
N SER A 18 -6.14 16.32 -2.81
CA SER A 18 -4.96 16.10 -1.97
C SER A 18 -5.24 16.44 -0.50
N PHE A 19 -5.89 17.58 -0.23
CA PHE A 19 -6.27 17.98 1.12
C PHE A 19 -7.23 16.96 1.76
N LEU A 20 -8.28 16.60 1.05
CA LEU A 20 -9.27 15.62 1.55
C LEU A 20 -8.63 14.25 1.78
N SER A 21 -7.76 13.80 0.87
CA SER A 21 -7.00 12.55 1.04
C SER A 21 -6.09 12.58 2.26
N ALA A 22 -5.37 13.68 2.48
CA ALA A 22 -4.53 13.87 3.66
C ALA A 22 -5.35 13.81 4.96
N ALA A 23 -6.53 14.44 4.98
CA ALA A 23 -7.46 14.37 6.11
C ALA A 23 -7.94 12.94 6.37
N ILE A 24 -8.36 12.21 5.33
CA ILE A 24 -8.76 10.79 5.43
C ILE A 24 -7.62 9.97 6.04
N ILE A 25 -6.40 10.11 5.52
CA ILE A 25 -5.22 9.39 6.00
C ILE A 25 -5.00 9.68 7.50
N VAL A 26 -4.99 10.94 7.93
CA VAL A 26 -4.72 11.30 9.33
C VAL A 26 -5.83 10.83 10.28
N VAL A 27 -7.09 11.08 9.94
CA VAL A 27 -8.24 10.74 10.81
C VAL A 27 -8.41 9.23 10.94
N SER A 28 -8.41 8.50 9.82
CA SER A 28 -8.50 7.02 9.84
C SER A 28 -7.36 6.40 10.63
N SER A 29 -6.14 6.93 10.49
CA SER A 29 -4.98 6.46 11.27
C SER A 29 -5.19 6.62 12.77
N ALA A 30 -5.63 7.81 13.20
CA ALA A 30 -5.82 8.10 14.61
C ALA A 30 -6.86 7.17 15.25
N ILE A 31 -7.99 6.95 14.56
CA ILE A 31 -9.05 6.07 15.04
C ILE A 31 -8.57 4.61 15.07
N TYR A 32 -7.93 4.13 14.00
CA TYR A 32 -7.43 2.76 13.93
C TYR A 32 -6.40 2.45 15.03
N TYR A 33 -5.52 3.39 15.35
CA TYR A 33 -4.56 3.21 16.45
C TYR A 33 -5.19 3.26 17.84
N ALA A 34 -6.37 3.89 17.99
CA ALA A 34 -7.13 3.85 19.23
C ALA A 34 -7.86 2.52 19.44
N ASP A 35 -8.04 1.70 18.38
CA ASP A 35 -8.71 0.40 18.48
C ASP A 35 -7.82 -0.68 19.12
N THR A 36 -8.22 -1.17 20.28
CA THR A 36 -7.55 -2.27 20.98
C THR A 36 -7.77 -3.64 20.33
N GLY A 37 -8.76 -3.76 19.43
CA GLY A 37 -9.15 -4.98 18.74
C GLY A 37 -8.52 -5.18 17.36
N MET A 38 -7.49 -4.41 17.02
CA MET A 38 -6.93 -4.33 15.66
C MET A 38 -6.20 -5.59 15.16
N LYS A 39 -5.91 -6.56 16.03
CA LYS A 39 -5.19 -7.80 15.70
C LYS A 39 -6.02 -9.04 15.99
N THR A 40 -6.04 -9.96 15.03
CA THR A 40 -6.67 -11.27 15.19
C THR A 40 -5.74 -12.24 15.92
N LYS A 41 -6.28 -13.39 16.37
CA LYS A 41 -5.51 -14.48 17.01
C LYS A 41 -4.39 -15.03 16.12
N GLU A 42 -4.58 -14.99 14.80
CA GLU A 42 -3.59 -15.45 13.81
C GLU A 42 -2.60 -14.35 13.39
N ASN A 43 -2.60 -13.20 14.06
CA ASN A 43 -1.78 -12.01 13.77
C ASN A 43 -2.09 -11.28 12.45
N PHE A 44 -3.25 -11.51 11.84
CA PHE A 44 -3.77 -10.58 10.81
C PHE A 44 -4.20 -9.27 11.46
N PHE A 45 -4.11 -8.19 10.70
CA PHE A 45 -4.76 -6.93 11.00
C PHE A 45 -6.24 -7.03 10.66
N LYS A 46 -7.11 -6.51 11.52
CA LYS A 46 -8.55 -6.42 11.27
C LYS A 46 -8.87 -5.03 10.73
N GLY A 47 -9.23 -4.93 9.46
CA GLY A 47 -9.33 -3.68 8.72
C GLY A 47 -8.01 -3.31 8.05
N PHE A 48 -8.07 -2.40 7.06
CA PHE A 48 -6.89 -1.90 6.37
C PHE A 48 -5.92 -1.31 7.40
N PRO A 49 -4.72 -1.90 7.57
CA PRO A 49 -3.75 -1.40 8.51
C PRO A 49 -3.22 -0.08 7.96
N VAL A 50 -2.77 0.79 8.85
CA VAL A 50 -2.31 2.16 8.57
C VAL A 50 -0.96 2.17 7.81
N VAL A 51 -0.82 1.33 6.79
CA VAL A 51 0.34 1.16 5.90
C VAL A 51 0.29 2.15 4.74
N TRP A 52 -0.18 3.36 5.00
CA TRP A 52 -0.35 4.44 4.02
C TRP A 52 0.93 4.76 3.23
N ASN A 53 2.10 4.55 3.83
CA ASN A 53 3.38 4.72 3.13
C ASN A 53 3.48 3.81 1.90
N MET A 54 3.05 2.56 2.00
CA MET A 54 3.07 1.65 0.85
C MET A 54 2.10 2.11 -0.24
N VAL A 55 0.89 2.50 0.15
CA VAL A 55 -0.15 2.98 -0.79
C VAL A 55 0.32 4.24 -1.52
N VAL A 56 0.72 5.27 -0.77
CA VAL A 56 1.14 6.56 -1.35
C VAL A 56 2.38 6.40 -2.22
N PHE A 57 3.35 5.58 -1.79
CA PHE A 57 4.52 5.28 -2.61
C PHE A 57 4.13 4.59 -3.92
N THR A 58 3.26 3.57 -3.89
CA THR A 58 2.77 2.90 -5.09
C THR A 58 2.01 3.86 -6.01
N LEU A 59 1.21 4.79 -5.46
CA LEU A 59 0.54 5.82 -6.24
C LEU A 59 1.53 6.77 -6.95
N PHE A 60 2.64 7.13 -6.31
CA PHE A 60 3.69 7.94 -6.95
C PHE A 60 4.47 7.20 -8.03
N VAL A 61 4.60 5.88 -7.92
CA VAL A 61 5.29 5.07 -8.93
C VAL A 61 4.40 4.84 -10.15
N ILE A 62 3.10 4.63 -9.94
CA ILE A 62 2.15 4.30 -11.04
C ILE A 62 1.57 5.56 -11.68
N GLU A 63 1.21 6.55 -10.85
CA GLU A 63 0.50 7.77 -11.22
C GLU A 63 -0.73 7.53 -12.11
N PRO A 64 -1.74 6.79 -11.60
CA PRO A 64 -2.92 6.41 -12.37
C PRO A 64 -3.92 7.57 -12.61
N GLY A 65 -3.55 8.81 -12.28
CA GLY A 65 -4.40 9.99 -12.33
C GLY A 65 -5.09 10.32 -11.00
N GLN A 66 -5.56 11.58 -10.90
CA GLN A 66 -6.11 12.16 -9.67
C GLN A 66 -7.30 11.38 -9.10
N TRP A 67 -8.28 11.04 -9.93
CA TRP A 67 -9.54 10.41 -9.49
C TRP A 67 -9.35 8.96 -9.05
N VAL A 68 -8.54 8.20 -9.78
CA VAL A 68 -8.21 6.82 -9.42
C VAL A 68 -7.45 6.82 -8.10
N SER A 69 -6.45 7.69 -7.97
CA SER A 69 -5.64 7.78 -6.76
C SER A 69 -6.49 8.20 -5.55
N PHE A 70 -7.38 9.17 -5.72
CA PHE A 70 -8.34 9.59 -4.68
C PHE A 70 -9.26 8.42 -4.27
N ALA A 71 -9.81 7.69 -5.25
CA ALA A 71 -10.64 6.52 -4.99
C ALA A 71 -9.89 5.45 -4.20
N VAL A 72 -8.61 5.18 -4.51
CA VAL A 72 -7.78 4.25 -3.71
C VAL A 72 -7.68 4.70 -2.26
N VAL A 73 -7.47 6.00 -2.00
CA VAL A 73 -7.39 6.53 -0.64
C VAL A 73 -8.73 6.39 0.10
N VAL A 74 -9.84 6.74 -0.55
CA VAL A 74 -11.19 6.61 0.04
C VAL A 74 -11.50 5.15 0.37
N VAL A 75 -11.26 4.23 -0.58
CA VAL A 75 -11.50 2.80 -0.39
C VAL A 75 -10.63 2.25 0.74
N ALA A 76 -9.33 2.57 0.76
CA ALA A 76 -8.44 2.16 1.84
C ALA A 76 -8.91 2.70 3.21
N GLY A 77 -9.37 3.95 3.26
CA GLY A 77 -9.91 4.56 4.48
C GLY A 77 -11.20 3.88 4.96
N ILE A 78 -12.10 3.48 4.05
CA ILE A 78 -13.29 2.69 4.40
C ILE A 78 -12.89 1.31 4.90
N LEU A 79 -11.96 0.64 4.20
CA LEU A 79 -11.47 -0.70 4.56
C LEU A 79 -10.84 -0.73 5.95
N THR A 80 -10.32 0.38 6.47
CA THR A 80 -9.81 0.49 7.86
C THR A 80 -10.85 0.10 8.90
N PHE A 81 -12.13 0.35 8.62
CA PHE A 81 -13.22 0.12 9.57
C PHE A 81 -14.00 -1.18 9.30
N LEU A 82 -13.68 -1.91 8.23
CA LEU A 82 -14.34 -3.18 7.91
C LEU A 82 -13.64 -4.36 8.61
N PRO A 83 -14.38 -5.42 8.99
CA PRO A 83 -13.82 -6.60 9.62
C PRO A 83 -13.16 -7.55 8.60
N ILE A 84 -12.29 -7.01 7.74
CA ILE A 84 -11.54 -7.74 6.71
C ILE A 84 -10.11 -7.95 7.20
N ASN A 85 -9.58 -9.16 7.06
CA ASN A 85 -8.22 -9.47 7.47
C ASN A 85 -7.21 -8.93 6.45
N PHE A 86 -6.19 -8.24 6.94
CA PHE A 86 -5.03 -7.83 6.16
C PHE A 86 -3.78 -8.52 6.70
N ILE A 87 -2.88 -8.87 5.79
CA ILE A 87 -1.70 -9.67 6.12
C ILE A 87 -0.70 -8.84 6.92
N HIS A 88 -0.15 -9.43 7.99
CA HIS A 88 1.13 -8.99 8.52
C HIS A 88 2.23 -9.84 7.88
N PRO A 89 3.16 -9.26 7.08
CA PRO A 89 4.13 -10.01 6.27
C PRO A 89 4.97 -11.03 7.05
N VAL A 90 5.39 -10.66 8.26
CA VAL A 90 6.29 -11.48 9.09
C VAL A 90 5.54 -12.32 10.14
N ARG A 91 4.50 -11.79 10.76
CA ARG A 91 3.88 -12.41 11.94
C ARG A 91 2.92 -13.53 11.58
N VAL A 92 2.21 -13.42 10.46
CA VAL A 92 1.29 -14.47 10.00
C VAL A 92 2.10 -15.72 9.61
N VAL A 93 1.74 -16.87 10.17
CA VAL A 93 2.45 -18.15 9.95
C VAL A 93 2.05 -18.77 8.62
N ARG A 94 0.77 -18.68 8.25
CA ARG A 94 0.24 -19.27 7.02
C ARG A 94 0.85 -18.57 5.81
N LEU A 95 1.30 -19.36 4.83
CA LEU A 95 1.99 -18.89 3.61
C LEU A 95 3.17 -17.93 3.85
N ARG A 96 3.78 -17.92 5.05
CA ARG A 96 4.81 -16.94 5.41
C ARG A 96 5.95 -16.80 4.38
N PRO A 97 6.55 -17.89 3.85
CA PRO A 97 7.61 -17.75 2.85
C PRO A 97 7.14 -17.01 1.58
N VAL A 98 5.90 -17.28 1.14
CA VAL A 98 5.31 -16.62 -0.03
C VAL A 98 5.01 -15.15 0.25
N ASN A 99 4.41 -14.85 1.40
CA ASN A 99 4.08 -13.48 1.82
C ASN A 99 5.35 -12.62 1.98
N LEU A 100 6.40 -13.19 2.58
CA LEU A 100 7.71 -12.54 2.68
C LEU A 100 8.34 -12.35 1.30
N GLY A 101 8.30 -13.37 0.44
CA GLY A 101 8.76 -13.27 -0.94
C GLY A 101 8.08 -12.14 -1.70
N MET A 102 6.75 -12.04 -1.62
CA MET A 102 5.99 -10.95 -2.24
C MET A 102 6.31 -9.57 -1.65
N THR A 103 6.57 -9.50 -0.35
CA THR A 103 7.03 -8.26 0.30
C THR A 103 8.41 -7.85 -0.19
N LEU A 104 9.34 -8.79 -0.31
CA LEU A 104 10.68 -8.54 -0.83
C LEU A 104 10.65 -8.15 -2.30
N LEU A 105 9.79 -8.78 -3.11
CA LEU A 105 9.58 -8.40 -4.50
C LEU A 105 9.01 -6.98 -4.61
N TRP A 106 8.01 -6.62 -3.79
CA TRP A 106 7.49 -5.25 -3.75
C TRP A 106 8.60 -4.25 -3.39
N CYS A 107 9.43 -4.55 -2.41
CA CYS A 107 10.59 -3.73 -2.06
C CYS A 107 11.61 -3.63 -3.20
N ALA A 108 11.89 -4.73 -3.91
CA ALA A 108 12.81 -4.75 -5.04
C ALA A 108 12.29 -3.88 -6.21
N PHE A 109 11.00 -3.97 -6.54
CA PHE A 109 10.38 -3.10 -7.54
C PHE A 109 10.38 -1.63 -7.08
N GLY A 110 10.15 -1.37 -5.80
CA GLY A 110 10.25 -0.01 -5.24
C GLY A 110 11.66 0.57 -5.34
N ALA A 111 12.69 -0.23 -5.00
CA ALA A 111 14.09 0.16 -5.15
C ALA A 111 14.46 0.40 -6.62
N LEU A 112 13.97 -0.45 -7.53
CA LEU A 112 14.18 -0.29 -8.96
C LEU A 112 13.52 0.99 -9.49
N ALA A 113 12.30 1.32 -9.03
CA ALA A 113 11.61 2.55 -9.40
C ALA A 113 12.40 3.79 -8.97
N LEU A 114 12.90 3.79 -7.74
CA LEU A 114 13.76 4.87 -7.24
C LEU A 114 15.07 4.98 -8.02
N ALA A 115 15.70 3.85 -8.37
CA ALA A 115 16.92 3.84 -9.16
C ALA A 115 16.71 4.39 -10.58
N GLN A 116 15.59 4.03 -11.23
CA GLN A 116 15.23 4.56 -12.55
C GLN A 116 14.99 6.08 -12.51
N ALA A 117 14.28 6.55 -11.49
CA ALA A 117 14.05 7.98 -11.31
C ALA A 117 15.32 8.76 -10.97
N ALA A 118 16.20 8.21 -10.14
CA ALA A 118 17.50 8.81 -9.83
C ALA A 118 18.40 8.87 -11.07
N LEU A 119 18.39 7.83 -11.90
CA LEU A 119 19.12 7.82 -13.16
C LEU A 119 18.58 8.87 -14.13
N ALA A 120 17.26 9.02 -14.24
CA ALA A 120 16.66 10.07 -15.05
C ALA A 120 17.08 11.48 -14.58
N ALA A 121 17.05 11.73 -13.27
CA ALA A 121 17.51 12.99 -12.70
C ALA A 121 19.00 13.26 -12.99
N PHE A 122 19.86 12.22 -13.01
CA PHE A 122 21.27 12.35 -13.37
C PHE A 122 21.49 12.76 -14.83
N TYR A 123 20.59 12.37 -15.74
CA TYR A 123 20.62 12.77 -17.15
C TYR A 123 19.85 14.07 -17.42
N ASP A 124 19.64 14.91 -16.40
CA ASP A 124 18.83 16.14 -16.43
C ASP A 124 17.40 15.94 -16.96
N LYS A 125 16.90 14.70 -16.95
CA LYS A 125 15.49 14.39 -17.21
C LYS A 125 14.73 14.54 -15.89
N ILE A 126 14.49 15.78 -15.52
CA ILE A 126 13.65 16.09 -14.37
C ILE A 126 12.20 15.84 -14.78
N GLY A 127 11.57 14.91 -14.07
CA GLY A 127 10.20 14.52 -14.32
C GLY A 127 9.56 13.96 -13.08
N VAL A 128 8.31 13.61 -13.24
CA VAL A 128 7.45 13.09 -12.20
C VAL A 128 7.84 11.60 -11.98
N LEU A 129 7.81 11.07 -10.74
CA LEU A 129 8.31 9.72 -10.41
C LEU A 129 7.73 8.64 -11.34
N GLY A 130 6.44 8.71 -11.66
CA GLY A 130 5.81 7.74 -12.55
C GLY A 130 6.24 7.86 -14.02
N GLU A 131 6.64 9.03 -14.51
CA GLU A 131 7.09 9.20 -15.90
C GLU A 131 8.42 8.50 -16.17
N GLN A 132 9.28 8.43 -15.16
CA GLN A 132 10.65 7.91 -15.30
C GLN A 132 10.76 6.41 -14.97
N VAL A 133 9.66 5.78 -14.59
CA VAL A 133 9.61 4.37 -14.19
C VAL A 133 9.06 3.51 -15.32
N SER A 134 9.76 2.41 -15.63
CA SER A 134 9.36 1.49 -16.69
C SER A 134 8.06 0.74 -16.38
N ASP A 135 7.30 0.38 -17.42
CA ASP A 135 6.06 -0.37 -17.29
C ASP A 135 6.24 -1.70 -16.56
N PHE A 136 7.36 -2.38 -16.79
CA PHE A 136 7.73 -3.60 -16.07
C PHE A 136 7.74 -3.38 -14.55
N THR A 137 8.33 -2.26 -14.11
CA THR A 137 8.43 -1.93 -12.68
C THR A 137 7.07 -1.53 -12.11
N LYS A 138 6.27 -0.77 -12.86
CA LYS A 138 4.88 -0.41 -12.51
C LYS A 138 4.00 -1.65 -12.36
N ILE A 139 4.08 -2.59 -13.30
CA ILE A 139 3.35 -3.86 -13.25
C ILE A 139 3.80 -4.67 -12.04
N GLY A 140 5.11 -4.79 -11.82
CA GLY A 140 5.68 -5.55 -10.69
C GLY A 140 5.23 -5.02 -9.33
N ILE A 141 5.33 -3.71 -9.09
CA ILE A 141 4.90 -3.09 -7.83
C ILE A 141 3.38 -3.19 -7.64
N THR A 142 2.61 -3.10 -8.73
CA THR A 142 1.14 -3.23 -8.70
C THR A 142 0.73 -4.64 -8.31
N ILE A 143 1.24 -5.66 -9.01
CA ILE A 143 0.87 -7.07 -8.77
C ILE A 143 1.24 -7.49 -7.34
N THR A 144 2.46 -7.19 -6.91
CA THR A 144 2.92 -7.53 -5.56
C THR A 144 2.16 -6.75 -4.49
N GLY A 145 1.86 -5.47 -4.72
CA GLY A 145 1.07 -4.63 -3.82
C GLY A 145 -0.37 -5.13 -3.68
N LEU A 146 -1.04 -5.45 -4.79
CA LEU A 146 -2.40 -6.01 -4.80
C LEU A 146 -2.44 -7.37 -4.11
N TYR A 147 -1.44 -8.22 -4.33
CA TYR A 147 -1.33 -9.48 -3.59
C TYR A 147 -1.32 -9.24 -2.08
N LEU A 148 -0.44 -8.35 -1.60
CA LEU A 148 -0.32 -8.06 -0.17
C LEU A 148 -1.59 -7.42 0.41
N ALA A 149 -2.28 -6.58 -0.37
CA ALA A 149 -3.56 -5.98 0.03
C ALA A 149 -4.69 -7.02 0.13
N CYS A 150 -4.72 -8.02 -0.75
CA CYS A 150 -5.85 -8.94 -0.88
C CYS A 150 -5.66 -10.28 -0.15
N ILE A 151 -4.43 -10.78 0.02
CA ILE A 151 -4.18 -12.15 0.49
C ILE A 151 -4.78 -12.41 1.88
N GLY A 152 -4.81 -11.41 2.76
CA GLY A 152 -5.46 -11.52 4.07
C GLY A 152 -6.96 -11.80 3.97
N GLY A 153 -7.68 -11.10 3.08
CA GLY A 153 -9.11 -11.30 2.85
C GLY A 153 -9.38 -12.64 2.16
N VAL A 154 -8.54 -13.04 1.21
CA VAL A 154 -8.60 -14.38 0.60
C VAL A 154 -8.43 -15.46 1.66
N MET A 155 -7.46 -15.31 2.56
CA MET A 155 -7.21 -16.20 3.67
C MET A 155 -8.34 -16.25 4.71
N GLN A 156 -9.14 -15.18 4.81
CA GLN A 156 -10.34 -15.14 5.63
C GLN A 156 -11.50 -15.89 4.96
N MET A 157 -11.67 -15.79 3.64
CA MET A 157 -12.69 -16.53 2.88
C MET A 157 -12.37 -18.03 2.75
N PHE A 158 -11.09 -18.40 2.71
CA PHE A 158 -10.62 -19.78 2.61
C PHE A 158 -9.75 -20.16 3.82
N PRO A 159 -10.34 -20.51 4.98
CA PRO A 159 -9.60 -20.77 6.21
C PRO A 159 -8.58 -21.92 6.13
N SER A 160 -8.79 -22.89 5.23
CA SER A 160 -7.86 -24.01 4.98
C SER A 160 -6.59 -23.59 4.24
N LEU A 161 -6.57 -22.42 3.60
CA LEU A 161 -5.47 -21.97 2.74
C LEU A 161 -4.21 -21.70 3.57
N GLY A 162 -3.17 -22.51 3.35
CA GLY A 162 -1.88 -22.40 4.04
C GLY A 162 -1.94 -22.78 5.53
N ALA A 163 -3.03 -23.41 5.98
CA ALA A 163 -3.12 -24.00 7.31
C ALA A 163 -2.09 -25.14 7.42
N ARG A 164 -1.21 -25.05 8.41
CA ARG A 164 -0.35 -26.18 8.78
C ARG A 164 -1.15 -27.04 9.76
N LYS A 165 -1.18 -28.35 9.54
CA LYS A 165 -1.74 -29.29 10.52
C LYS A 165 -1.00 -29.12 11.86
N PRO A 166 -1.72 -29.24 12.99
CA PRO A 166 -1.11 -29.18 14.31
C PRO A 166 -0.03 -30.24 14.48
#